data_AF-A0A7Y0N1L6-F1
#
_entry.id   AF-A0A7Y0N1L6-F1
#
_cell.length_a   1.000
_cell.length_b   1.000
_cell.length_c   1.000
_cell.angle_alpha   90.00
_cell.angle_beta   90.00
_cell.angle_gamma   90.00
#
_symmetry.space_group_name_H-M   'P 1'
#
loop_
_entity.id
_entity.type
_entity.pdbx_description
1 polymer ?
#
loop_
_entity_poly.entity_id
_entity_poly.type
_entity_poly.pdbx_seq_one_letter_code
_entity_poly.pdbx_strand_id
1 'polypeptide(L)'
;TYHGDGITFQPGRKWEVHLPDQAPTEQFDDANLYGLGVDASDPVQGTYFKTSNNLPWALLIVEDWEWPLENVDLVDAYPQFATYAESAGSQNANWHASPKANKCYIP
;
A
#
# COMPACT_ATOMS: atom_id res chain seq x y z
N THR A 1 19.17 -1.82 2.91
CA THR A 1 19.48 -0.38 3.16
C THR A 1 18.25 0.29 3.77
N TYR A 2 18.29 1.58 4.14
CA TYR A 2 17.16 2.32 4.79
C TYR A 2 15.85 2.30 3.96
N HIS A 3 15.90 1.94 2.68
CA HIS A 3 14.78 1.96 1.75
C HIS A 3 14.54 0.61 1.03
N GLY A 4 15.08 -0.48 1.57
CA GLY A 4 15.07 -1.78 0.89
C GLY A 4 16.08 -1.88 -0.26
N ASP A 5 16.23 -3.08 -0.80
CA ASP A 5 17.33 -3.39 -1.74
C ASP A 5 17.07 -2.89 -3.18
N GLY A 6 15.86 -2.39 -3.46
CA GLY A 6 15.44 -1.93 -4.79
C GLY A 6 15.86 -0.50 -5.14
N ILE A 7 16.21 0.34 -4.15
CA ILE A 7 16.57 1.75 -4.37
C ILE A 7 18.03 1.96 -3.96
N THR A 8 18.90 2.12 -4.96
CA THR A 8 20.35 2.25 -4.78
C THR A 8 20.84 3.70 -4.64
N PHE A 9 19.92 4.66 -4.63
CA PHE A 9 20.21 6.10 -4.53
C PHE A 9 19.33 6.77 -3.47
N GLN A 10 19.59 8.04 -3.14
CA GLN A 10 18.65 8.82 -2.30
C GLN A 10 17.69 9.60 -3.21
N PRO A 11 16.42 9.17 -3.38
CA PRO A 11 15.48 9.85 -4.27
C PRO A 11 14.99 11.19 -3.71
N GLY A 12 15.08 11.39 -2.39
CA GLY A 12 14.63 12.62 -1.72
C GLY A 12 13.18 12.96 -2.06
N ARG A 13 12.94 14.21 -2.44
CA ARG A 13 11.61 14.74 -2.82
C ARG A 13 10.99 14.04 -4.04
N LYS A 14 11.74 13.26 -4.81
CA LYS A 14 11.23 12.59 -6.00
C LYS A 14 10.55 11.26 -5.73
N TRP A 15 10.67 10.73 -4.51
CA TRP A 15 9.91 9.56 -4.08
C TRP A 15 8.55 10.00 -3.56
N GLU A 16 7.51 9.54 -4.25
CA GLU A 16 6.12 9.71 -3.85
C GLU A 16 5.44 8.33 -3.75
N VAL A 17 4.49 8.19 -2.84
CA VAL A 17 3.58 7.04 -2.73
C VAL A 17 2.18 7.61 -2.50
N HIS A 18 1.25 7.33 -3.40
CA HIS A 18 -0.14 7.78 -3.31
C HIS A 18 -1.10 6.61 -3.10
N LEU A 19 -2.39 6.92 -2.96
CA LEU A 19 -3.47 5.93 -2.99
C LEU A 19 -3.44 5.14 -4.32
N PRO A 20 -3.95 3.90 -4.33
CA PRO A 20 -3.93 3.06 -5.53
C PRO A 20 -4.62 3.77 -6.70
N ASP A 21 -4.00 3.66 -7.88
CA ASP A 21 -4.46 4.24 -9.14
C ASP A 21 -4.55 5.78 -9.15
N GLN A 22 -3.99 6.46 -8.13
CA GLN A 22 -3.77 7.90 -8.16
C GLN A 22 -2.38 8.19 -8.74
N ALA A 23 -2.33 8.99 -9.80
CA ALA A 23 -1.07 9.39 -10.41
C ALA A 23 -0.19 10.21 -9.43
N PRO A 24 1.16 10.14 -9.55
CA PRO A 24 2.06 11.02 -8.83
C PRO A 24 1.96 12.48 -9.28
N THR A 25 2.64 13.36 -8.56
CA THR A 25 2.84 14.74 -9.01
C THR A 25 3.92 14.82 -10.10
N GLU A 26 4.05 15.98 -10.75
CA GLU A 26 5.00 16.25 -11.84
C GLU A 26 6.49 16.10 -11.45
N GLN A 27 6.77 15.88 -10.17
CA GLN A 27 8.12 15.87 -9.60
C GLN A 27 8.59 14.47 -9.19
N PHE A 28 7.73 13.48 -9.37
CA PHE A 28 8.07 12.07 -9.20
C PHE A 28 9.09 11.63 -10.27
N ASP A 29 10.06 10.81 -9.88
CA ASP A 29 11.06 10.26 -10.80
C ASP A 29 10.52 9.01 -11.50
N ASP A 30 9.63 9.23 -12.47
CA ASP A 30 8.97 8.17 -13.23
C ASP A 30 9.95 7.22 -13.93
N ALA A 31 11.07 7.75 -14.43
CA ALA A 31 12.09 7.01 -15.15
C ALA A 31 12.82 5.98 -14.28
N ASN A 32 12.89 6.20 -12.97
CA ASN A 32 13.69 5.37 -12.06
C ASN A 32 12.88 4.65 -10.99
N LEU A 33 11.67 5.11 -10.65
CA LEU A 33 10.94 4.63 -9.47
C LEU A 33 9.73 3.74 -9.78
N TYR A 34 9.15 3.80 -10.99
CA TYR A 34 8.10 2.85 -11.35
C TYR A 34 8.65 1.44 -11.51
N GLY A 35 7.88 0.44 -11.07
CA GLY A 35 8.23 -0.96 -11.27
C GLY A 35 9.37 -1.46 -10.38
N LEU A 36 9.83 -0.66 -9.41
CA LEU A 36 10.85 -1.09 -8.47
C LEU A 36 10.30 -2.11 -7.47
N GLY A 37 11.06 -3.18 -7.24
CA GLY A 37 10.66 -4.26 -6.34
C GLY A 37 9.44 -5.00 -6.86
N VAL A 38 8.32 -4.89 -6.14
CA VAL A 38 7.03 -5.50 -6.50
C VAL A 38 5.97 -4.46 -6.88
N ASP A 39 6.37 -3.19 -7.01
CA ASP A 39 5.51 -2.17 -7.61
C ASP A 39 5.16 -2.58 -9.04
N ALA A 40 3.89 -2.44 -9.41
CA ALA A 40 3.38 -2.77 -10.74
C ALA A 40 2.71 -1.54 -11.38
N SER A 41 3.16 -0.34 -11.02
CA SER A 41 2.65 0.89 -11.64
C SER A 41 2.94 0.89 -13.15
N ASP A 42 1.88 1.06 -13.94
CA ASP A 42 1.94 1.23 -15.40
C ASP A 42 1.10 2.47 -15.76
N PRO A 43 1.75 3.60 -16.07
CA PRO A 43 1.06 4.83 -16.48
C PRO A 43 0.21 4.68 -17.74
N VAL A 44 0.58 3.76 -18.66
CA VAL A 44 -0.18 3.50 -19.89
C VAL A 44 -1.53 2.87 -19.57
N GLN A 45 -1.58 2.04 -18.52
CA GLN A 45 -2.80 1.39 -18.03
C GLN A 45 -3.51 2.20 -16.93
N GLY A 46 -2.94 3.32 -16.51
CA GLY A 46 -3.46 4.13 -15.40
C GLY A 46 -3.39 3.41 -14.04
N THR A 47 -2.48 2.46 -13.89
CA THR A 47 -2.29 1.72 -12.63
C THR A 47 -1.12 2.31 -11.86
N TYR A 48 -1.32 2.58 -10.57
CA TYR A 48 -0.30 3.27 -9.76
C TYR A 48 -0.27 2.72 -8.32
N PHE A 49 0.94 2.65 -7.74
CA PHE A 49 1.22 2.42 -6.32
C PHE A 49 0.58 1.16 -5.72
N LYS A 50 0.66 0.06 -6.46
CA LYS A 50 0.16 -1.26 -6.05
C LYS A 50 0.96 -2.37 -6.72
N THR A 51 0.85 -3.57 -6.17
CA THR A 51 1.47 -4.77 -6.77
C THR A 51 0.65 -5.31 -7.93
N SER A 52 1.22 -6.27 -8.67
CA SER A 52 0.52 -6.99 -9.74
C SER A 52 -0.73 -7.75 -9.26
N ASN A 53 -0.84 -7.99 -7.95
CA ASN A 53 -1.97 -8.65 -7.32
C ASN A 53 -2.94 -7.64 -6.65
N ASN A 54 -2.91 -6.37 -7.04
CA ASN A 54 -3.75 -5.29 -6.50
C ASN A 54 -3.52 -4.96 -5.00
N LEU A 55 -2.41 -5.38 -4.38
CA LEU A 55 -2.11 -4.97 -3.01
C LEU A 55 -1.61 -3.51 -3.02
N PRO A 56 -2.29 -2.56 -2.36
CA PRO A 56 -1.95 -1.13 -2.42
C PRO A 56 -0.85 -0.74 -1.42
N TRP A 57 -0.11 0.33 -1.73
CA TRP A 57 0.87 0.92 -0.80
C TRP A 57 0.31 1.91 0.20
N ALA A 58 -0.88 2.46 -0.06
CA ALA A 58 -1.55 3.39 0.83
C ALA A 58 -3.03 3.02 1.00
N LEU A 59 -3.57 3.31 2.18
CA LEU A 59 -4.96 3.07 2.56
C LEU A 59 -5.61 4.37 3.01
N LEU A 60 -6.89 4.53 2.70
CA LEU A 60 -7.73 5.60 3.23
C LEU A 60 -8.88 4.97 4.02
N ILE A 61 -8.86 5.13 5.33
CA ILE A 61 -9.90 4.66 6.25
C ILE A 61 -10.44 5.89 6.96
N VAL A 62 -11.72 6.18 6.78
CA VAL A 62 -12.40 7.38 7.32
C VAL A 62 -13.09 7.12 8.66
N GLU A 63 -13.11 5.87 9.10
CA GLU A 63 -13.70 5.41 10.36
C GLU A 63 -12.63 5.28 11.45
N ASP A 64 -13.06 5.10 12.70
CA ASP A 64 -12.15 4.71 13.78
C ASP A 64 -11.46 3.40 13.42
N TRP A 65 -10.12 3.38 13.46
CA TRP A 65 -9.32 2.25 13.02
C TRP A 65 -8.23 1.91 14.04
N GLU A 66 -8.18 0.64 14.43
CA GLU A 66 -7.13 0.07 15.27
C GLU A 66 -5.93 -0.32 14.40
N TRP A 67 -4.93 0.56 14.27
CA TRP A 67 -3.78 0.26 13.43
C TRP A 67 -2.98 -0.96 13.94
N PRO A 68 -2.42 -1.79 13.05
CA PRO A 68 -1.58 -2.92 13.44
C PRO A 68 -0.38 -2.48 14.29
N LEU A 69 0.04 -3.36 15.20
CA LEU A 69 1.31 -3.17 15.92
C LEU A 69 2.49 -3.17 14.94
N GLU A 70 3.58 -2.50 15.31
CA GLU A 70 4.79 -2.45 14.48
C GLU A 70 5.32 -3.86 14.15
N ASN A 71 5.72 -4.09 12.90
CA ASN A 71 6.15 -5.38 12.35
C ASN A 71 5.09 -6.50 12.33
N VAL A 72 3.81 -6.19 12.63
CA VAL A 72 2.70 -7.11 12.40
C VAL A 72 2.17 -6.90 10.98
N ASP A 73 2.13 -7.98 10.21
CA ASP A 73 1.54 -7.97 8.87
C ASP A 73 0.06 -7.57 8.95
N LEU A 74 -0.36 -6.68 8.04
CA LEU A 74 -1.75 -6.26 7.93
C LEU A 74 -2.68 -7.44 7.70
N VAL A 75 -2.27 -8.50 6.98
CA VAL A 75 -3.11 -9.68 6.79
C VAL A 75 -3.18 -10.57 8.04
N ASP A 76 -2.23 -10.48 8.97
CA ASP A 76 -2.34 -11.12 10.29
C ASP A 76 -3.26 -10.32 11.22
N ALA A 77 -3.13 -8.99 11.22
CA ALA A 77 -4.01 -8.10 11.98
C ALA A 77 -5.45 -8.10 11.45
N TYR A 78 -5.64 -8.17 10.14
CA TYR A 78 -6.91 -8.11 9.44
C TYR A 78 -6.98 -9.17 8.32
N PRO A 79 -7.39 -10.41 8.63
CA PRO A 79 -7.37 -11.53 7.67
C PRO A 79 -8.20 -11.33 6.41
N GLN A 80 -9.20 -10.45 6.45
CA GLN A 80 -10.07 -10.15 5.30
C GLN A 80 -9.47 -9.13 4.33
N PHE A 81 -8.36 -8.47 4.71
CA PHE A 81 -7.72 -7.43 3.92
C PHE A 81 -7.25 -7.92 2.54
N ALA A 82 -6.63 -9.10 2.47
CA ALA A 82 -6.14 -9.65 1.20
C ALA A 82 -7.26 -9.79 0.17
N THR A 83 -8.39 -10.39 0.56
CA THR A 83 -9.56 -10.52 -0.31
C THR A 83 -10.12 -9.15 -0.72
N TYR A 84 -10.13 -8.17 0.19
CA TYR A 84 -10.53 -6.81 -0.15
C TYR A 84 -9.61 -6.19 -1.22
N ALA A 85 -8.30 -6.22 -1.00
CA ALA A 85 -7.32 -5.62 -1.89
C ALA A 85 -7.28 -6.31 -3.27
N GLU A 86 -7.17 -7.65 -3.29
CA GLU A 86 -7.10 -8.44 -4.54
C GLU A 86 -8.38 -8.30 -5.39
N SER A 87 -9.53 -8.06 -4.76
CA SER A 87 -10.81 -7.83 -5.43
C SER A 87 -11.06 -6.37 -5.83
N ALA A 88 -10.04 -5.50 -5.72
CA ALA A 88 -10.14 -4.06 -5.94
C ALA A 88 -11.30 -3.40 -5.13
N GLY A 89 -11.50 -3.87 -3.90
CA GLY A 89 -12.53 -3.36 -2.98
C GLY A 89 -13.95 -3.85 -3.22
N SER A 90 -14.17 -4.76 -4.17
CA SER A 90 -15.51 -5.32 -4.44
C SER A 90 -15.99 -6.33 -3.39
N GLN A 91 -15.06 -6.91 -2.61
CA GLN A 91 -15.36 -7.85 -1.53
C GLN A 91 -14.80 -7.36 -0.20
N ASN A 92 -15.40 -7.80 0.91
CA ASN A 92 -14.95 -7.49 2.28
C ASN A 92 -14.69 -6.00 2.53
N ALA A 93 -15.55 -5.11 2.03
CA ALA A 93 -15.38 -3.65 2.15
C ALA A 93 -15.29 -3.13 3.61
N ASN A 94 -15.72 -3.94 4.57
CA ASN A 94 -15.65 -3.68 6.01
C ASN A 94 -14.52 -4.43 6.73
N TRP A 95 -13.50 -4.91 6.01
CA TRP A 95 -12.39 -5.69 6.56
C TRP A 95 -11.73 -5.01 7.77
N HIS A 96 -11.63 -3.67 7.77
CA HIS A 96 -10.97 -2.86 8.81
C HIS A 96 -11.73 -2.82 10.13
N ALA A 97 -12.99 -3.28 10.15
CA ALA A 97 -13.82 -3.35 11.35
C ALA A 97 -13.64 -4.68 12.13
N SER A 98 -12.81 -5.60 11.65
CA SER A 98 -12.63 -6.93 12.26
C SER A 98 -11.15 -7.23 12.57
N PRO A 99 -10.54 -6.50 13.53
CA PRO A 99 -9.17 -6.74 13.95
C PRO A 99 -9.04 -8.07 14.68
N LYS A 100 -7.87 -8.69 14.54
CA LYS A 100 -7.47 -9.85 15.33
C LYS A 100 -6.97 -9.38 16.70
N ALA A 101 -7.43 -10.05 17.75
CA ALA A 101 -7.01 -9.73 19.12
C ALA A 101 -5.48 -9.77 19.29
N ASN A 102 -4.94 -8.81 20.03
CA ASN A 102 -3.51 -8.64 20.32
C ASN A 102 -2.62 -8.39 19.09
N LYS A 103 -3.21 -7.93 17.97
CA LYS A 103 -2.47 -7.58 16.74
C LYS A 103 -2.55 -6.11 16.36
N CYS A 104 -3.52 -5.39 16.92
CA CYS A 104 -3.66 -3.95 16.76
C CYS A 104 -3.32 -3.22 18.04
N TYR A 105 -2.94 -1.95 17.90
CA TYR A 105 -2.78 -1.04 19.02
C TYR A 105 -4.14 -0.78 19.66
N ILE A 106 -4.21 -0.96 20.98
CA ILE A 106 -5.37 -0.61 21.80
C ILE A 106 -4.93 0.58 22.66
N PRO A 107 -5.58 1.76 22.54
CA PRO A 107 -5.25 2.96 23.31
C PRO A 107 -5.32 2.80 24.82
#